data_AF-A0A920DTQ6-F1
#
_entry.id   AF-A0A920DTQ6-F1
#
_cell.length_a   1.000
_cell.length_b   1.000
_cell.length_c   1.000
_cell.angle_alpha   90.00
_cell.angle_beta   90.00
_cell.angle_gamma   90.00
#
_symmetry.space_group_name_H-M   'P 1'
#
loop_
_entity.id
_entity.type
_entity.pdbx_description
1 polymer ?
#
loop_
_entity_poly.entity_id
_entity_poly.type
_entity_poly.pdbx_seq_one_letter_code
_entity_poly.pdbx_strand_id
1 'polypeptide(L)'
;MAPLEGAALYELKIRFHYVEQQISNLSDTTHKYIDWTFPYRLPTSSITPESISLEADQFLNFLAVNIDENPNVYRQVKGMQITQATLSHACLDITLMAAGQNLSTYILLNQNSNSLVTDRPEFSNIDNGIGILSSRSFSVLKGVKINNFSNDEIAFNDITRHLNFAYFEFDFDDGVDTLYVN
;
A
#
# COMPACT_ATOMS: atom_id res chain seq x y z
N MET A 1 -11.18 -11.77 6.15
CA MET A 1 -11.99 -11.52 4.94
C MET A 1 -12.32 -12.87 4.33
N ALA A 2 -13.59 -13.18 4.02
CA ALA A 2 -13.95 -14.48 3.46
C ALA A 2 -13.51 -14.57 1.99
N PRO A 3 -13.06 -15.74 1.50
CA PRO A 3 -12.76 -15.93 0.08
C PRO A 3 -14.00 -15.65 -0.77
N LEU A 4 -13.81 -14.93 -1.88
CA LEU A 4 -14.88 -14.65 -2.84
C LEU A 4 -15.16 -15.93 -3.63
N GLU A 5 -16.43 -16.36 -3.66
CA GLU A 5 -16.84 -17.56 -4.39
C GLU A 5 -16.44 -17.47 -5.87
N GLY A 6 -15.73 -18.50 -6.37
CA GLY A 6 -15.25 -18.56 -7.75
C GLY A 6 -13.93 -17.82 -8.03
N ALA A 7 -13.30 -17.21 -7.03
CA ALA A 7 -11.96 -16.64 -7.16
C ALA A 7 -10.88 -17.74 -7.08
N ALA A 8 -9.98 -17.73 -8.06
CA ALA A 8 -8.89 -18.69 -8.20
C ALA A 8 -7.49 -18.09 -8.00
N LEU A 9 -7.41 -16.76 -7.82
CA LEU A 9 -6.18 -16.03 -7.53
C LEU A 9 -6.51 -14.70 -6.86
N TYR A 10 -5.69 -14.29 -5.90
CA TYR A 10 -5.82 -13.02 -5.19
C TYR A 10 -4.56 -12.16 -5.33
N GLU A 11 -4.73 -10.84 -5.36
CA GLU A 11 -3.65 -9.86 -5.29
C GLU A 11 -3.99 -8.83 -4.22
N LEU A 12 -3.07 -8.62 -3.27
CA LEU A 12 -3.18 -7.57 -2.26
C LEU A 12 -2.33 -6.38 -2.70
N LYS A 13 -2.92 -5.19 -2.60
CA LYS A 13 -2.21 -3.92 -2.77
C LYS A 13 -2.54 -2.99 -1.61
N ILE A 14 -1.51 -2.38 -1.03
CA ILE A 14 -1.63 -1.33 -0.02
C ILE A 14 -1.10 -0.04 -0.60
N ARG A 15 -1.94 0.99 -0.65
CA ARG A 15 -1.55 2.34 -1.04
C ARG A 15 -1.30 3.18 0.20
N PHE A 16 -0.11 3.74 0.33
CA PHE A 16 0.22 4.69 1.38
C PHE A 16 0.20 6.11 0.83
N HIS A 17 -0.53 7.00 1.50
CA HIS A 17 -0.70 8.40 1.10
C HIS A 17 0.04 9.36 2.03
N TYR A 18 0.76 10.32 1.44
CA TYR A 18 1.48 11.36 2.16
C TYR A 18 1.39 12.71 1.42
N VAL A 19 1.85 13.77 2.07
CA VAL A 19 1.94 15.12 1.50
C VAL A 19 3.38 15.57 1.58
N GLU A 20 3.89 16.14 0.48
CA GLU A 20 5.13 16.90 0.48
C GLU A 20 4.83 18.38 0.55
N GLN A 21 5.62 19.11 1.32
CA GLN A 21 5.52 20.55 1.50
C GLN A 21 6.91 21.15 1.29
N GLN A 22 7.03 22.18 0.46
CA GLN A 22 8.34 22.82 0.22
C GLN A 22 8.78 23.60 1.46
N ILE A 23 10.00 23.36 1.95
CA ILE A 23 10.53 24.07 3.13
C ILE A 23 10.62 25.58 2.88
N SER A 24 10.94 25.98 1.65
CA SER A 24 11.00 27.39 1.25
C SER A 24 9.63 28.08 1.16
N ASN A 25 8.55 27.31 1.02
CA ASN A 25 7.19 27.82 0.95
C ASN A 25 6.22 26.77 1.46
N LEU A 26 5.88 26.86 2.74
CA LEU A 26 4.98 25.91 3.39
C LEU A 26 3.56 25.92 2.80
N SER A 27 3.16 26.91 2.00
CA SER A 27 1.86 26.86 1.31
C SER A 27 1.88 25.97 0.06
N ASP A 28 3.06 25.66 -0.48
CA ASP A 28 3.21 24.76 -1.63
C ASP A 28 3.19 23.31 -1.16
N THR A 29 2.05 22.65 -1.38
CA THR A 29 1.82 21.27 -0.96
C THR A 29 1.46 20.38 -2.14
N THR A 30 2.03 19.18 -2.17
CA THR A 30 1.78 18.16 -3.20
C THR A 30 1.36 16.86 -2.55
N HIS A 31 0.19 16.34 -2.90
CA HIS A 31 -0.27 15.03 -2.44
C HIS A 31 0.38 13.92 -3.26
N LYS A 32 0.97 12.94 -2.57
CA LYS A 32 1.62 11.78 -3.18
C LYS A 32 1.12 10.48 -2.57
N TYR A 33 1.37 9.39 -3.29
CA TYR A 33 1.14 8.05 -2.80
C TYR A 33 2.14 7.07 -3.41
N ILE A 34 2.33 5.93 -2.74
CA ILE A 34 3.08 4.77 -3.24
C ILE A 34 2.26 3.50 -3.02
N ASP A 35 2.43 2.52 -3.92
CA ASP A 35 1.68 1.26 -3.91
C ASP A 35 2.59 0.08 -3.55
N TRP A 36 2.34 -0.54 -2.41
CA TRP A 36 2.95 -1.82 -2.04
C TRP A 36 2.11 -2.96 -2.58
N THR A 37 2.59 -3.59 -3.66
CA THR A 37 1.91 -4.72 -4.30
C THR A 37 2.54 -6.03 -3.83
N PHE A 38 1.71 -6.92 -3.30
CA PHE A 38 2.16 -8.23 -2.81
C PHE A 38 2.08 -9.28 -3.92
N PRO A 39 2.92 -10.33 -3.87
CA PRO A 39 2.80 -11.46 -4.79
C PRO A 39 1.40 -12.07 -4.77
N TYR A 40 1.00 -12.62 -5.92
CA TYR A 40 -0.29 -13.29 -6.06
C TYR A 40 -0.38 -14.50 -5.14
N ARG A 41 -1.57 -14.71 -4.56
CA ARG A 41 -1.86 -15.84 -3.68
C ARG A 41 -2.92 -16.74 -4.29
N LEU A 42 -2.67 -18.04 -4.23
CA LEU A 42 -3.69 -19.04 -4.56
C LEU A 42 -4.67 -19.19 -3.38
N PRO A 43 -5.94 -19.50 -3.64
CA PRO A 43 -6.90 -19.81 -2.59
C PRO A 43 -6.38 -20.99 -1.77
N THR A 44 -6.30 -20.83 -0.45
CA THR A 44 -6.09 -21.98 0.44
C THR A 44 -7.41 -22.69 0.69
N SER A 45 -7.40 -24.02 0.78
CA SER A 45 -8.58 -24.85 1.07
C SER A 45 -9.20 -24.60 2.46
N SER A 46 -8.55 -23.76 3.28
CA SER A 46 -8.98 -23.45 4.64
C SER A 46 -9.99 -22.30 4.65
N ILE A 47 -11.14 -22.56 5.27
CA ILE A 47 -12.26 -21.61 5.47
C ILE A 47 -11.88 -20.52 6.51
N THR A 48 -10.70 -20.64 7.13
CA THR A 48 -10.21 -19.70 8.13
C THR A 48 -9.87 -18.36 7.47
N PRO A 49 -10.31 -17.23 8.05
CA PRO A 49 -9.81 -15.91 7.65
C PRO A 49 -8.28 -15.91 7.72
N GLU A 50 -7.63 -15.82 6.58
CA GLU A 50 -6.17 -15.67 6.53
C GLU A 50 -5.84 -14.23 6.97
N SER A 51 -5.06 -14.10 8.04
CA SER A 51 -4.52 -12.83 8.47
C SER A 51 -3.16 -12.63 7.81
N ILE A 52 -2.98 -11.50 7.14
CA ILE A 52 -1.67 -11.07 6.66
C ILE A 52 -1.06 -10.22 7.76
N SER A 53 -0.02 -10.73 8.42
CA SER A 53 0.85 -9.91 9.29
C SER A 53 1.83 -9.17 8.40
N LEU A 54 1.98 -7.87 8.65
CA LEU A 54 3.00 -7.04 8.04
C LEU A 54 3.89 -6.53 9.16
N GLU A 55 5.16 -6.92 9.10
CA GLU A 55 6.14 -6.50 10.09
C GLU A 55 6.50 -5.04 9.85
N ALA A 56 6.71 -4.27 10.93
CA ALA A 56 7.00 -2.85 10.85
C ALA A 56 8.22 -2.55 9.97
N ASP A 57 9.30 -3.30 10.13
CA ASP A 57 10.53 -3.14 9.34
C ASP A 57 10.29 -3.32 7.83
N GLN A 58 9.39 -4.23 7.43
CA GLN A 58 9.07 -4.42 6.01
C GLN A 58 8.36 -3.19 5.44
N PHE A 59 7.44 -2.62 6.21
CA PHE A 59 6.74 -1.40 5.83
C PHE A 59 7.69 -0.20 5.76
N LEU A 60 8.56 -0.01 6.76
CA LEU A 60 9.55 1.07 6.77
C LEU A 60 10.55 0.95 5.62
N ASN A 61 11.06 -0.25 5.34
CA ASN A 61 11.92 -0.50 4.18
C ASN A 61 11.20 -0.21 2.86
N PHE A 62 9.91 -0.57 2.76
CA PHE A 62 9.11 -0.23 1.59
C PHE A 62 9.04 1.29 1.39
N LEU A 63 8.83 2.09 2.45
CA LEU A 63 8.86 3.54 2.35
C LEU A 63 10.23 4.06 1.88
N ALA A 64 11.31 3.60 2.53
CA ALA A 64 12.68 4.02 2.23
C ALA A 64 13.12 3.73 0.79
N VAL A 65 12.71 2.59 0.22
CA VAL A 65 13.07 2.22 -1.15
C VAL A 65 12.23 2.93 -2.22
N ASN A 66 11.02 3.36 -1.88
CA ASN A 66 10.05 3.89 -2.87
C ASN A 66 9.81 5.40 -2.76
N ILE A 67 10.43 6.08 -1.81
CA ILE A 67 10.37 7.53 -1.64
C ILE A 67 11.80 8.08 -1.73
N ASP A 68 12.07 8.88 -2.76
CA ASP A 68 13.38 9.51 -2.90
C ASP A 68 13.64 10.51 -1.78
N GLU A 69 14.86 10.52 -1.25
CA GLU A 69 15.30 11.57 -0.33
C GLU A 69 15.23 12.94 -1.01
N ASN A 70 14.66 13.92 -0.31
CA ASN A 70 14.62 15.29 -0.79
C ASN A 70 14.78 16.25 0.41
N PRO A 71 15.93 16.92 0.54
CA PRO A 71 16.21 17.78 1.68
C PRO A 71 15.42 19.10 1.66
N ASN A 72 14.72 19.42 0.56
CA ASN A 72 13.96 20.66 0.41
C ASN A 72 12.48 20.49 0.74
N VAL A 73 12.04 19.29 1.16
CA VAL A 73 10.65 19.03 1.48
C VAL A 73 10.48 18.43 2.87
N TYR A 74 9.41 18.84 3.50
CA TYR A 74 8.82 18.18 4.65
C TYR A 74 7.73 17.20 4.19
N ARG A 75 7.63 16.05 4.85
CA ARG A 75 6.62 15.03 4.56
C ARG A 75 5.66 14.85 5.72
N GLN A 76 4.38 14.69 5.42
CA GLN A 76 3.36 14.41 6.42
C GLN A 76 2.49 13.24 5.97
N VAL A 77 2.22 12.32 6.88
CA VAL A 77 1.27 11.22 6.64
C VAL A 77 -0.15 11.78 6.53
N LYS A 78 -0.91 11.37 5.51
CA LYS A 78 -2.26 11.93 5.29
C LYS A 78 -3.29 11.44 6.31
N GLY A 79 -4.35 12.24 6.44
CA GLY A 79 -5.58 11.80 7.12
C GLY A 79 -5.49 11.82 8.63
N MET A 80 -4.71 12.74 9.20
CA MET A 80 -4.65 13.00 10.64
C MET A 80 -6.07 13.20 11.22
N GLN A 81 -6.36 12.47 12.28
CA GLN A 81 -7.62 12.47 13.00
C GLN A 81 -7.36 12.40 14.50
N ILE A 82 -8.00 13.31 15.23
CA ILE A 82 -7.92 13.42 16.68
C ILE A 82 -9.27 12.97 17.24
N THR A 83 -9.25 11.98 18.14
CA THR A 83 -10.46 11.53 18.86
C THR A 83 -10.16 11.49 20.34
N GLN A 84 -10.72 12.41 21.14
CA GLN A 84 -10.70 12.59 22.62
C GLN A 84 -9.42 12.26 23.42
N ALA A 85 -8.65 11.24 23.09
CA ALA A 85 -7.37 10.86 23.68
C ALA A 85 -6.40 10.15 22.69
N THR A 86 -6.69 10.11 21.39
CA THR A 86 -5.87 9.36 20.42
C THR A 86 -5.72 10.12 19.10
N LEU A 87 -4.47 10.15 18.63
CA LEU A 87 -4.07 10.63 17.32
C LEU A 87 -3.88 9.44 16.36
N SER A 88 -4.47 9.54 15.17
CA SER A 88 -4.41 8.49 14.14
C SER A 88 -4.37 9.10 12.74
N HIS A 89 -3.87 8.35 11.76
CA HIS A 89 -3.69 8.82 10.39
C HIS A 89 -4.35 7.85 9.40
N ALA A 90 -5.44 8.26 8.77
CA ALA A 90 -6.17 7.50 7.75
C ALA A 90 -5.44 7.55 6.39
N CYS A 91 -4.23 6.98 6.33
CA CYS A 91 -3.30 7.13 5.21
C CYS A 91 -3.19 5.90 4.31
N LEU A 92 -3.87 4.79 4.64
CA LEU A 92 -3.75 3.55 3.90
C LEU A 92 -5.05 3.24 3.15
N ASP A 93 -4.94 2.87 1.87
CA ASP A 93 -6.02 2.19 1.14
C ASP A 93 -5.59 0.75 0.85
N ILE A 94 -6.42 -0.22 1.23
CA ILE A 94 -6.18 -1.64 1.00
C ILE A 94 -7.10 -2.10 -0.13
N THR A 95 -6.50 -2.63 -1.20
CA THR A 95 -7.22 -3.22 -2.32
C THR A 95 -6.94 -4.72 -2.39
N LEU A 96 -7.99 -5.53 -2.33
CA LEU A 96 -7.93 -6.95 -2.67
C LEU A 96 -8.57 -7.16 -4.03
N MET A 97 -7.80 -7.64 -4.99
CA MET A 97 -8.30 -8.10 -6.28
C MET A 97 -8.47 -9.61 -6.23
N ALA A 98 -9.56 -10.11 -6.83
CA ALA A 98 -9.81 -11.53 -6.99
C ALA A 98 -10.09 -11.84 -8.47
N ALA A 99 -9.39 -12.81 -9.03
CA ALA A 99 -9.51 -13.22 -10.42
C ALA A 99 -10.24 -14.56 -10.56
N GLY A 100 -11.09 -14.68 -11.58
CA GLY A 100 -11.70 -15.94 -11.97
C GLY A 100 -10.67 -16.91 -12.58
N GLN A 101 -11.08 -18.17 -12.79
CA GLN A 101 -10.19 -19.26 -13.22
C GLN A 101 -9.36 -18.94 -14.48
N ASN A 102 -10.01 -18.51 -15.58
CA ASN A 102 -9.32 -18.28 -16.85
C ASN A 102 -8.31 -17.13 -16.77
N LEU A 103 -8.67 -16.03 -16.09
CA LEU A 103 -7.74 -14.93 -15.83
C LEU A 103 -6.58 -15.37 -14.94
N SER A 104 -6.84 -16.20 -13.93
CA SER A 104 -5.82 -16.73 -13.03
C SER A 104 -4.79 -17.58 -13.78
N THR A 105 -5.24 -18.50 -14.63
CA THR A 105 -4.36 -19.31 -15.50
C THR A 105 -3.49 -18.41 -16.38
N TYR A 106 -4.09 -17.41 -17.03
CA TYR A 106 -3.33 -16.47 -17.86
C TYR A 106 -2.27 -15.71 -17.05
N ILE A 107 -2.63 -15.17 -15.88
CA ILE A 107 -1.71 -14.45 -15.01
C ILE A 107 -0.52 -15.34 -14.62
N LEU A 108 -0.78 -16.58 -14.20
CA LEU A 108 0.26 -17.50 -13.73
C LEU A 108 1.20 -17.99 -14.85
N LEU A 109 0.68 -18.26 -16.05
CA LEU A 109 1.51 -18.62 -17.21
C LEU A 109 2.48 -17.50 -17.60
N ASN A 110 2.07 -16.26 -17.35
CA ASN A 110 2.80 -15.08 -17.75
C ASN A 110 3.79 -14.55 -16.70
N GLN A 111 3.65 -14.97 -15.44
CA GLN A 111 4.59 -14.62 -14.37
C GLN A 111 5.83 -15.51 -14.35
N ASN A 112 5.70 -16.77 -14.78
CA ASN A 112 6.78 -17.75 -14.77
C ASN A 112 7.67 -17.61 -16.02
N SER A 113 8.33 -16.46 -16.18
CA SER A 113 9.27 -16.22 -17.28
C SER A 113 10.72 -16.27 -16.79
N ASN A 114 11.20 -17.46 -16.40
CA ASN A 114 12.61 -17.64 -16.06
C ASN A 114 13.44 -18.01 -17.32
N SER A 115 14.17 -17.00 -17.81
CA SER A 115 15.53 -17.02 -18.38
C SER A 115 15.92 -17.96 -19.55
N LEU A 116 14.99 -18.32 -20.44
CA LEU A 116 15.32 -18.63 -21.83
C LEU A 116 14.26 -17.96 -22.71
N VAL A 117 14.66 -17.13 -23.67
CA VAL A 117 13.74 -16.50 -24.62
C VAL A 117 13.12 -17.60 -25.47
N THR A 118 11.98 -18.09 -25.03
CA THR A 118 11.04 -18.90 -25.80
C THR A 118 9.76 -18.09 -25.95
N ASP A 119 9.07 -18.23 -27.08
CA ASP A 119 7.78 -17.58 -27.32
C ASP A 119 6.85 -17.77 -26.11
N ARG A 120 6.37 -16.66 -25.56
CA ARG A 120 5.43 -16.65 -24.45
C ARG A 120 4.13 -17.31 -24.93
N PRO A 121 3.62 -18.35 -24.26
CA PRO A 121 2.40 -19.00 -24.69
C PRO A 121 1.23 -18.01 -24.66
N GLU A 122 0.54 -17.86 -25.79
CA GLU A 122 -0.71 -17.12 -25.86
C GLU A 122 -1.86 -17.97 -25.28
N PHE A 123 -2.73 -17.35 -24.49
CA PHE A 123 -3.95 -17.99 -23.98
C PHE A 123 -5.16 -17.18 -24.47
N SER A 124 -6.08 -17.85 -25.18
CA SER A 124 -7.35 -17.30 -25.64
C SER A 124 -8.48 -18.29 -25.34
N ASN A 125 -9.61 -17.80 -24.85
CA ASN A 125 -10.85 -18.58 -24.66
C ASN A 125 -12.03 -18.02 -25.46
N ILE A 126 -11.74 -17.29 -26.55
CA ILE A 126 -12.71 -16.67 -27.45
C ILE A 126 -12.60 -17.33 -28.83
N ASP A 127 -13.74 -17.72 -29.42
CA ASP A 127 -13.78 -18.24 -30.78
C ASP A 127 -13.59 -17.13 -31.81
N ASN A 128 -12.77 -17.38 -32.84
CA ASN A 128 -12.44 -16.43 -33.92
C ASN A 128 -11.86 -15.07 -33.43
N GLY A 129 -11.21 -15.05 -32.26
CA GLY A 129 -10.55 -13.88 -31.72
C GLY A 129 -9.38 -14.23 -30.79
N ILE A 130 -8.45 -13.29 -30.63
CA ILE A 130 -7.38 -13.39 -29.63
C ILE A 130 -7.81 -12.54 -28.44
N GLY A 131 -8.10 -13.20 -27.31
CA GLY A 131 -8.47 -12.49 -26.10
C GLY A 131 -9.00 -13.41 -25.01
N ILE A 132 -9.15 -12.82 -23.82
CA ILE A 132 -9.62 -13.55 -22.65
C ILE A 132 -10.90 -12.89 -22.16
N LEU A 133 -11.97 -13.70 -22.06
CA LEU A 133 -13.19 -13.33 -21.37
C LEU A 133 -13.21 -14.06 -20.02
N SER A 134 -13.06 -13.30 -18.93
CA SER A 134 -13.06 -13.82 -17.56
C SER A 134 -13.53 -12.77 -16.56
N SER A 135 -13.83 -13.20 -15.33
CA SER A 135 -14.27 -12.33 -14.24
C SER A 135 -13.10 -11.82 -13.41
N ARG A 136 -13.27 -10.60 -12.86
CA ARG A 136 -12.40 -10.01 -11.84
C ARG A 136 -13.24 -9.14 -10.92
N SER A 137 -12.95 -9.17 -9.63
CA SER A 137 -13.57 -8.30 -8.63
C SER A 137 -12.51 -7.56 -7.82
N PHE A 138 -12.90 -6.41 -7.29
CA PHE A 138 -12.07 -5.59 -6.41
C PHE A 138 -12.86 -5.27 -5.14
N SER A 139 -12.23 -5.45 -4.00
CA SER A 139 -12.68 -4.94 -2.71
C SER A 139 -11.69 -3.89 -2.23
N VAL A 140 -12.18 -2.72 -1.83
CA VAL A 140 -11.34 -1.60 -1.43
C VAL A 140 -11.77 -1.11 -0.05
N LEU A 141 -10.84 -1.13 0.91
CA LEU A 141 -10.96 -0.47 2.20
C LEU A 141 -10.14 0.82 2.14
N LYS A 142 -10.81 1.97 2.22
CA LYS A 142 -10.15 3.28 2.16
C LYS A 142 -9.95 3.86 3.54
N GLY A 143 -8.89 4.66 3.70
CA GLY A 143 -8.64 5.41 4.93
C GLY A 143 -8.42 4.51 6.15
N VAL A 144 -7.78 3.35 5.95
CA VAL A 144 -7.28 2.52 7.03
C VAL A 144 -6.25 3.32 7.82
N LYS A 145 -6.38 3.27 9.14
CA LYS A 145 -5.67 4.15 10.06
C LYS A 145 -4.40 3.49 10.60
N ILE A 146 -3.32 4.25 10.66
CA ILE A 146 -2.20 3.98 11.55
C ILE A 146 -2.35 4.82 12.82
N ASN A 147 -1.79 4.36 13.95
CA ASN A 147 -1.77 5.16 15.17
C ASN A 147 -0.55 6.10 15.17
N ASN A 148 -0.48 7.01 16.16
CA ASN A 148 0.65 7.94 16.26
C ASN A 148 1.99 7.24 16.46
N PHE A 149 2.03 6.15 17.24
CA PHE A 149 3.26 5.37 17.43
C PHE A 149 3.84 4.85 16.11
N SER A 150 3.00 4.36 15.21
CA SER A 150 3.46 3.96 13.86
C SER A 150 3.92 5.16 13.03
N ASN A 151 3.32 6.34 13.20
CA ASN A 151 3.80 7.56 12.56
C ASN A 151 5.17 7.98 13.12
N ASP A 152 5.37 7.88 14.44
CA ASP A 152 6.64 8.18 15.09
C ASP A 152 7.75 7.25 14.58
N GLU A 153 7.47 5.96 14.40
CA GLU A 153 8.42 5.04 13.76
C GLU A 153 8.78 5.49 12.34
N ILE A 154 7.82 5.97 11.53
CA ILE A 154 8.12 6.51 10.20
C ILE A 154 9.06 7.72 10.29
N ALA A 155 8.86 8.60 11.27
CA ALA A 155 9.66 9.81 11.45
C ALA A 155 11.05 9.57 12.04
N PHE A 156 11.17 8.71 13.05
CA PHE A 156 12.39 8.57 13.87
C PHE A 156 13.25 7.36 13.52
N ASN A 157 12.69 6.30 12.94
CA ASN A 157 13.43 5.06 12.70
C ASN A 157 14.59 5.28 11.72
N ASP A 158 15.74 4.64 11.97
CA ASP A 158 16.94 4.80 11.15
C ASP A 158 16.71 4.48 9.66
N ILE A 159 15.76 3.60 9.36
CA ILE A 159 15.40 3.21 7.99
C ILE A 159 14.73 4.38 7.24
N THR A 160 13.94 5.23 7.91
CA THR A 160 13.08 6.23 7.23
C THR A 160 13.32 7.66 7.68
N ARG A 161 14.12 7.91 8.72
CA ARG A 161 14.45 9.24 9.26
C ARG A 161 14.88 10.23 8.18
N HIS A 162 15.70 9.78 7.23
CA HIS A 162 16.20 10.59 6.12
C HIS A 162 15.11 11.06 5.14
N LEU A 163 13.89 10.52 5.23
CA LEU A 163 12.75 10.92 4.39
C LEU A 163 12.02 12.16 4.91
N ASN A 164 12.42 12.74 6.05
CA ASN A 164 11.88 13.99 6.61
C ASN A 164 10.36 13.94 6.87
N PHE A 165 9.87 12.82 7.42
CA PHE A 165 8.48 12.73 7.88
C PHE A 165 8.27 13.46 9.20
N ALA A 166 7.11 14.10 9.33
CA ALA A 166 6.68 14.75 10.54
C ALA A 166 6.27 13.73 11.62
N TYR A 167 6.48 14.13 12.87
CA TYR A 167 5.84 13.53 14.03
C TYR A 167 4.91 14.56 14.68
N PHE A 168 4.02 14.07 15.54
CA PHE A 168 2.95 14.89 16.08
C PHE A 168 2.86 14.72 17.59
N GLU A 169 2.87 15.85 18.29
CA GLU A 169 2.69 15.90 19.74
C GLU A 169 1.34 16.51 20.06
N PHE A 170 0.64 15.91 21.04
CA PHE A 170 -0.64 16.40 21.50
C PHE A 170 -0.43 17.22 22.77
N ASP A 171 -0.78 18.50 22.71
CA ASP A 171 -0.87 19.40 23.84
C ASP A 171 -2.35 19.59 24.22
N PHE A 172 -2.66 19.47 25.52
CA PHE A 172 -4.01 19.65 26.04
C PHE A 172 -4.49 21.10 25.93
N ASP A 173 -3.58 22.08 25.90
CA ASP A 173 -3.90 23.50 25.87
C ASP A 173 -3.83 24.08 24.44
N ASP A 174 -2.86 23.63 23.63
CA ASP A 174 -2.56 24.20 22.30
C ASP A 174 -2.89 23.30 21.09
N GLY A 175 -3.35 22.06 21.31
CA GLY A 175 -3.84 21.17 20.26
C GLY A 175 -2.80 20.17 19.75
N VAL A 176 -2.58 20.10 18.44
CA VAL A 176 -1.60 19.16 17.85
C VAL A 176 -0.53 19.93 17.12
N ASP A 177 0.71 19.76 17.58
CA ASP A 177 1.88 20.30 16.93
C ASP A 177 2.38 19.34 15.85
N THR A 178 2.82 19.92 14.72
CA THR A 178 3.48 19.19 13.64
C THR A 178 4.95 19.52 13.67
N LEU A 179 5.78 18.52 13.98
CA LEU A 179 7.22 18.68 14.22
C LEU A 179 8.01 17.80 13.25
N TYR A 180 9.29 18.12 13.07
CA TYR A 180 10.19 17.39 12.16
C TYR A 180 11.47 17.02 12.89
N VAL A 181 12.00 15.84 12.56
CA VAL A 181 13.29 15.38 13.08
C VAL A 181 14.39 16.17 12.36
N ASN A 182 15.20 16.91 13.13
CA ASN A 182 16.38 17.63 12.62
C ASN A 182 17.57 16.69 12.40
#